data_AF-A0A8H6IJ85-F1
#
_entry.id   AF-A0A8H6IJ85-F1
#
_cell.length_a   1.000
_cell.length_b   1.000
_cell.length_c   1.000
_cell.angle_alpha   90.00
_cell.angle_beta   90.00
_cell.angle_gamma   90.00
#
_symmetry.space_group_name_H-M   'P 1'
#
loop_
_entity.id
_entity.type
_entity.pdbx_description
1 polymer ?
#
loop_
_entity_poly.entity_id
_entity_poly.type
_entity_poly.pdbx_seq_one_letter_code
_entity_poly.pdbx_strand_id
1 'polypeptide(L)'
;MGAMMGGGVGLTIGFIFGSWSIIRHGAGPRGFMATLSQYMLSSAATFSFFLAIGSVIRSDSPLALRMEAMQLQLSASNPILRSKAESAQIVRARWAEERSRASN
;
A
#
# COMPACT_ATOMS: atom_id res chain seq x y z
N MET A 1 -3.33 6.64 -2.67
CA MET A 1 -3.55 5.25 -3.15
C MET A 1 -3.44 5.11 -4.66
N GLY A 2 -4.05 5.98 -5.48
CA GLY A 2 -4.12 5.82 -6.94
C GLY A 2 -2.75 5.80 -7.65
N ALA A 3 -1.82 6.67 -7.26
CA ALA A 3 -0.47 6.68 -7.84
C ALA A 3 0.30 5.38 -7.62
N MET A 4 0.28 4.84 -6.39
CA MET A 4 0.98 3.59 -6.06
C MET A 4 0.36 2.37 -6.78
N MET A 5 -0.98 2.27 -6.80
CA MET A 5 -1.65 1.21 -7.56
C MET A 5 -1.40 1.34 -9.06
N GLY A 6 -1.50 2.56 -9.61
CA GLY A 6 -1.24 2.83 -11.02
C GLY A 6 0.19 2.49 -11.42
N GLY A 7 1.17 2.78 -10.56
CA GLY A 7 2.56 2.39 -10.77
C GLY A 7 2.75 0.88 -10.78
N GLY A 8 2.18 0.16 -9.81
CA GLY A 8 2.26 -1.31 -9.75
C GLY A 8 1.62 -2.00 -10.96
N VAL A 9 0.42 -1.55 -11.34
CA VAL A 9 -0.29 -2.08 -12.53
C VAL A 9 0.45 -1.70 -13.81
N GLY A 10 0.93 -0.47 -13.94
CA GLY A 10 1.67 -0.04 -15.12
C GLY A 10 3.01 -0.75 -15.29
N LEU A 11 3.73 -1.04 -14.20
CA LEU A 11 4.95 -1.84 -14.25
C LEU A 11 4.68 -3.29 -14.70
N THR A 12 3.61 -3.91 -14.22
CA THR A 12 3.27 -5.29 -14.58
C THR A 12 2.77 -5.41 -16.02
N ILE A 13 1.88 -4.52 -16.46
CA ILE A 13 1.42 -4.47 -17.86
C ILE A 13 2.59 -4.14 -18.79
N GLY A 14 3.41 -3.16 -18.43
CA GLY A 14 4.60 -2.79 -19.20
C GLY A 14 5.64 -3.91 -19.27
N PHE A 15 5.75 -4.75 -18.23
CA PHE A 15 6.57 -5.95 -18.26
C PHE A 15 6.00 -6.98 -19.25
N ILE A 16 4.70 -7.30 -19.20
CA ILE A 16 4.06 -8.27 -20.09
C ILE A 16 4.19 -7.83 -21.56
N PHE A 17 3.78 -6.61 -21.88
CA PHE A 17 3.87 -6.08 -23.24
C PHE A 17 5.31 -5.85 -23.69
N GLY A 18 6.19 -5.42 -22.79
CA GLY A 18 7.62 -5.24 -23.08
C GLY A 18 8.29 -6.57 -23.41
N SER A 19 8.11 -7.60 -22.58
CA SER A 19 8.62 -8.94 -22.83
C SER A 19 8.05 -9.54 -24.12
N TRP A 20 6.74 -9.39 -24.35
CA TRP A 20 6.11 -9.84 -25.59
C TRP A 20 6.67 -9.13 -26.82
N SER A 21 6.87 -7.82 -26.75
CA SER A 21 7.44 -7.02 -27.84
C SER A 21 8.87 -7.46 -28.17
N ILE A 22 9.68 -7.75 -27.13
CA ILE A 22 11.06 -8.21 -27.31
C ILE A 22 11.14 -9.62 -27.89
N ILE A 23 10.28 -10.54 -27.45
CA ILE A 23 10.22 -11.89 -28.01
C ILE A 23 9.85 -11.84 -29.50
N ARG A 24 8.94 -10.93 -29.89
CA ARG A 24 8.40 -10.91 -31.26
C ARG A 24 9.17 -10.03 -32.25
N HIS A 25 9.76 -8.92 -31.79
CA HIS A 25 10.47 -7.94 -32.64
C HIS A 25 11.97 -7.86 -32.32
N GLY A 26 12.46 -8.64 -31.36
CA GLY A 26 13.84 -8.60 -30.90
C GLY A 26 14.09 -7.48 -29.89
N ALA A 27 15.24 -7.55 -29.21
CA ALA A 27 15.61 -6.65 -28.13
C ALA A 27 15.95 -5.20 -28.56
N GLY A 28 15.89 -4.89 -29.86
CA GLY A 28 16.28 -3.61 -30.43
C GLY A 28 17.77 -3.28 -30.29
N PRO A 29 18.25 -2.20 -30.93
CA PRO A 29 19.67 -1.82 -30.91
C PRO A 29 20.16 -1.36 -29.52
N ARG A 30 19.24 -1.03 -28.61
CA ARG A 30 19.53 -0.56 -27.24
C ARG A 30 19.59 -1.72 -26.22
N GLY A 31 19.33 -2.96 -26.65
CA GLY A 31 19.37 -4.15 -25.81
C GLY A 31 18.09 -4.41 -25.01
N PHE A 32 18.03 -5.61 -24.42
CA PHE A 32 16.81 -6.15 -23.78
C PHE A 32 16.33 -5.28 -22.63
N MET A 33 17.24 -4.90 -21.72
CA MET A 33 16.88 -4.15 -20.52
C MET A 33 16.44 -2.71 -20.82
N ALA A 34 17.03 -2.06 -21.82
CA ALA A 34 16.63 -0.70 -22.19
C ALA A 34 15.22 -0.69 -22.78
N THR A 35 14.93 -1.59 -23.73
CA THR A 35 13.59 -1.72 -24.30
C THR A 35 12.57 -2.12 -23.24
N LEU A 36 12.86 -3.14 -22.41
CA LEU A 36 11.93 -3.60 -21.38
C LEU A 36 11.61 -2.50 -20.36
N SER A 37 12.65 -1.86 -19.81
CA SER A 37 12.48 -0.79 -18.83
C SER A 37 11.71 0.39 -19.42
N GLN A 38 11.88 0.71 -20.70
CA GLN A 38 11.14 1.80 -21.34
C GLN A 38 9.64 1.52 -21.42
N TYR A 39 9.23 0.29 -21.73
CA TYR A 39 7.81 -0.12 -21.73
C TYR A 39 7.23 -0.11 -20.30
N MET A 40 7.99 -0.62 -19.33
CA MET A 40 7.63 -0.62 -17.91
C MET A 40 7.47 0.81 -17.37
N LEU A 41 8.45 1.68 -17.60
CA LEU A 41 8.47 3.04 -17.07
C LEU A 41 7.39 3.91 -17.72
N SER A 42 7.21 3.79 -19.03
CA SER A 42 6.18 4.55 -19.77
C SER A 42 4.78 4.17 -19.30
N SER A 43 4.49 2.87 -19.20
CA SER A 43 3.20 2.35 -18.72
C SER A 43 2.97 2.71 -17.25
N ALA A 44 3.99 2.55 -16.40
CA ALA A 44 3.93 2.96 -15.00
C ALA A 44 3.61 4.45 -14.88
N ALA A 45 4.30 5.32 -15.61
CA ALA A 45 4.09 6.76 -15.54
C ALA A 45 2.66 7.18 -15.91
N THR A 46 2.11 6.65 -17.00
CA THR A 46 0.76 7.03 -17.47
C THR A 46 -0.31 6.55 -16.50
N PHE A 47 -0.29 5.27 -16.12
CA PHE A 47 -1.27 4.74 -15.18
C PHE A 47 -1.13 5.39 -13.80
N SER A 48 0.08 5.63 -13.30
CA SER A 48 0.30 6.36 -12.05
C SER A 48 -0.32 7.75 -12.11
N PHE A 49 -0.10 8.48 -13.20
CA PHE A 49 -0.58 9.86 -13.36
C PHE A 49 -2.11 9.94 -13.40
N PHE A 50 -2.76 9.16 -14.27
CA PHE A 50 -4.22 9.19 -14.39
C PHE A 50 -4.91 8.68 -13.12
N LEU A 51 -4.40 7.60 -12.51
CA LEU A 51 -4.98 7.09 -11.27
C LEU A 51 -4.68 8.00 -10.07
N ALA A 52 -3.57 8.75 -10.07
CA ALA A 52 -3.30 9.75 -9.04
C ALA A 52 -4.38 10.84 -9.06
N ILE A 53 -4.65 11.43 -10.23
CA ILE A 53 -5.69 12.45 -10.42
C ILE A 53 -7.06 11.90 -10.03
N GLY A 54 -7.42 10.71 -10.55
CA GLY A 54 -8.68 10.06 -10.20
C GLY A 54 -8.81 9.78 -8.70
N SER A 55 -7.71 9.50 -8.01
CA SER A 55 -7.73 9.30 -6.56
C SER A 55 -7.96 10.60 -5.79
N VAL A 56 -7.40 11.73 -6.23
CA VAL A 56 -7.66 13.05 -5.61
C VAL A 56 -9.14 13.42 -5.79
N ILE A 57 -9.65 13.33 -7.02
CA ILE A 57 -11.05 13.66 -7.34
C ILE A 57 -12.01 12.79 -6.53
N ARG A 58 -11.73 11.49 -6.41
CA ARG A 58 -12.59 10.57 -5.64
C ARG A 58 -12.49 10.84 -4.13
N SER A 59 -11.35 11.28 -3.63
CA SER A 59 -11.12 11.59 -2.22
C SER A 59 -11.77 12.91 -1.77
N ASP A 60 -11.99 13.87 -2.67
CA ASP A 60 -12.69 15.14 -2.36
C ASP A 60 -14.22 14.99 -2.19
N SER A 61 -14.77 13.78 -2.32
CA SER A 61 -16.19 13.52 -2.05
C SER A 61 -16.47 13.58 -0.54
N PRO A 62 -17.39 14.44 -0.05
CA PRO A 62 -17.75 14.52 1.37
C PRO A 62 -18.31 13.19 1.92
N LEU A 63 -18.81 12.31 1.05
CA LEU A 63 -19.24 10.97 1.39
C LEU A 63 -18.06 10.02 1.65
N ALA A 64 -16.98 10.13 0.86
CA ALA A 64 -15.78 9.32 1.02
C ALA A 64 -15.05 9.63 2.34
N LEU A 65 -14.95 10.92 2.69
CA LEU A 65 -14.37 11.37 3.97
C LEU A 65 -15.17 10.83 5.17
N ARG A 66 -16.51 10.81 5.07
CA ARG A 66 -17.38 10.28 6.12
C ARG A 66 -17.27 8.76 6.25
N MET A 67 -17.14 8.04 5.14
CA MET A 67 -16.94 6.58 5.13
C MET A 67 -15.55 6.20 5.67
N GLU A 68 -14.50 6.95 5.33
CA GLU A 68 -13.15 6.71 5.86
C GLU A 68 -13.07 7.00 7.36
N ALA A 69 -13.69 8.09 7.83
CA ALA A 69 -13.84 8.38 9.26
C ALA A 69 -14.68 7.31 9.98
N MET A 70 -15.74 6.79 9.36
CA MET A 70 -16.56 5.71 9.91
C MET A 70 -15.80 4.38 9.93
N GLN A 71 -14.98 4.09 8.92
CA GLN A 71 -14.14 2.88 8.86
C GLN A 71 -13.02 2.95 9.91
N LEU A 72 -12.44 4.12 10.14
CA LEU A 72 -11.51 4.37 11.25
C LEU A 72 -12.20 4.23 12.62
N GLN A 73 -13.44 4.71 12.76
CA GLN A 73 -14.22 4.50 13.99
C GLN A 73 -14.56 3.02 14.19
N LEU A 74 -14.91 2.27 13.14
CA LEU A 74 -15.21 0.84 13.20
C LEU A 74 -13.96 0.00 13.53
N SER A 75 -12.82 0.36 12.98
CA SER A 75 -11.54 -0.29 13.30
C SER A 75 -11.03 0.09 14.69
N ALA A 76 -11.25 1.33 15.15
CA ALA A 76 -10.96 1.75 16.53
C ALA A 76 -11.92 1.15 17.56
N SER A 77 -13.17 0.87 17.18
CA SER A 77 -14.16 0.19 18.01
C SER A 77 -14.05 -1.33 17.96
N ASN A 78 -13.02 -1.88 17.30
CA ASN A 78 -12.80 -3.32 17.26
C ASN A 78 -12.45 -3.85 18.66
N PRO A 79 -13.34 -4.62 19.31
CA PRO A 79 -13.19 -5.04 20.71
C PRO A 79 -12.00 -5.97 20.93
N ILE A 80 -11.52 -6.65 19.88
CA ILE A 80 -10.36 -7.55 19.94
C ILE A 80 -9.05 -6.79 20.15
N LEU A 81 -8.90 -5.60 19.56
CA LEU A 81 -7.72 -4.76 19.78
C LEU A 81 -7.73 -4.14 21.18
N ARG A 82 -8.91 -3.77 21.66
CA ARG A 82 -9.11 -3.25 23.03
C ARG A 82 -8.78 -4.31 24.09
N SER A 83 -9.21 -5.56 23.91
CA SER A 83 -8.92 -6.64 24.86
C SER A 83 -7.43 -7.01 24.92
N LYS A 84 -6.72 -6.93 23.79
CA LYS A 84 -5.25 -7.14 23.76
C LYS A 84 -4.50 -6.02 24.49
N ALA A 85 -4.96 -4.78 24.37
CA ALA A 85 -4.38 -3.66 25.11
C ALA A 85 -4.63 -3.78 26.63
N GLU A 86 -5.85 -4.16 27.03
CA GLU A 86 -6.21 -4.35 28.45
C GLU A 86 -5.43 -5.52 29.08
N SER A 87 -5.32 -6.65 28.39
CA SER A 87 -4.55 -7.80 28.89
C SER A 87 -3.05 -7.50 29.01
N ALA A 88 -2.47 -6.76 28.06
CA ALA A 88 -1.08 -6.32 28.17
C ALA A 88 -0.83 -5.38 29.37
N GLN A 89 -1.80 -4.52 29.70
CA GLN A 89 -1.70 -3.66 30.89
C GLN A 89 -1.78 -4.47 32.19
N ILE A 90 -2.64 -5.48 32.26
CA ILE A 90 -2.75 -6.37 33.43
C ILE A 90 -1.44 -7.13 33.65
N VAL A 91 -0.82 -7.67 32.60
CA VAL A 91 0.47 -8.37 32.70
C VAL A 91 1.58 -7.43 33.18
N ARG A 92 1.63 -6.19 32.64
CA ARG A 92 2.62 -5.19 33.06
C ARG A 92 2.44 -4.76 34.52
N ALA A 93 1.21 -4.64 35.00
CA ALA A 93 0.91 -4.31 36.39
C ALA A 93 1.42 -5.40 37.34
N ARG A 94 1.14 -6.67 37.05
CA ARG A 94 1.64 -7.81 37.85
C ARG A 94 3.16 -7.88 37.87
N TRP A 95 3.80 -7.65 36.72
CA TRP A 95 5.26 -7.62 36.61
C TRP A 95 5.91 -6.45 37.39
N ALA A 96 5.18 -5.35 37.59
CA ALA A 96 5.65 -4.23 38.40
C ALA A 96 5.52 -4.55 39.90
N GLU A 97 4.44 -5.22 40.30
CA GLU A 97 4.22 -5.72 41.67
C GLU A 97 5.23 -6.81 42.06
N GLU A 98 5.58 -7.70 41.14
CA GLU A 98 6.64 -8.70 41.38
C GLU A 98 8.01 -8.05 41.56
N ARG A 99 8.32 -7.01 40.78
CA ARG A 99 9.58 -6.27 40.93
C ARG A 99 9.67 -5.48 42.23
N SER A 100 8.57 -4.92 42.72
CA SER A 100 8.56 -4.23 44.02
C SER A 100 8.64 -5.20 45.21
N ARG A 101 8.13 -6.43 45.06
CA ARG A 101 8.31 -7.51 46.05
C ARG A 101 9.73 -8.08 46.10
N ALA A 102 10.45 -8.07 44.99
CA ALA A 102 11.81 -8.59 44.92
C ALA A 102 12.89 -7.59 45.43
N SER A 103 12.51 -6.33 45.68
CA SER A 103 13.44 -5.28 46.14
C SER A 103 13.33 -4.94 47.64
N ASN A 104 12.62 -5.76 48.42
CA ASN A 104 12.41 -5.60 49.87
C ASN A 104 12.76 -6.90 50.59
#